data_AF-A0A923YUU3-F1
#
_entry.id   AF-A0A923YUU3-F1
#
_cell.length_a   1.000
_cell.length_b   1.000
_cell.length_c   1.000
_cell.angle_alpha   90.00
_cell.angle_beta   90.00
_cell.angle_gamma   90.00
#
_symmetry.space_group_name_H-M   'P 1'
#
loop_
_entity.id
_entity.type
_entity.pdbx_description
1 polymer ?
#
loop_
_entity_poly.entity_id
_entity_poly.type
_entity_poly.pdbx_seq_one_letter_code
_entity_poly.pdbx_strand_id
1 'polypeptide(L)' 'SPDFNPIENAFSKLKALLRKAAARTIDDLWRVIGDSLDAFTPAECANYFTAAGYDAY' A
#
# COMPACT_ATOMS: atom_id res chain seq x y z
N SER A 1 21.45 -6.02 -2.82
CA SER A 1 20.05 -6.48 -2.84
C SER A 1 19.30 -5.66 -1.82
N PRO A 2 18.12 -5.06 -2.09
CA PRO A 2 17.08 -5.64 -2.97
C PRO A 2 16.17 -4.62 -3.72
N ASP A 3 15.93 -4.82 -5.01
CA ASP A 3 14.91 -4.07 -5.78
C ASP A 3 13.54 -4.76 -5.81
N PHE A 4 13.31 -5.77 -4.95
CA PHE A 4 12.12 -6.61 -5.03
C PHE A 4 11.53 -6.88 -3.64
N ASN A 5 11.17 -5.83 -2.89
CA ASN A 5 10.31 -5.98 -1.72
C ASN A 5 8.84 -5.68 -2.10
N PRO A 6 7.91 -6.66 -2.02
CA PRO A 6 6.51 -6.47 -2.40
C PRO A 6 5.82 -5.34 -1.63
N ILE A 7 6.36 -4.97 -0.47
CA ILE A 7 5.82 -3.90 0.36
C ILE A 7 5.94 -2.51 -0.29
N GLU A 8 6.88 -2.30 -1.23
CA GLU A 8 7.15 -0.99 -1.81
C GLU A 8 5.98 -0.47 -2.67
N ASN A 9 5.34 -1.37 -3.43
CA ASN A 9 4.15 -1.07 -4.22
C ASN A 9 2.97 -0.69 -3.31
N ALA A 10 2.77 -1.46 -2.23
CA ALA A 10 1.73 -1.18 -1.25
C ALA A 10 1.91 0.19 -0.58
N PHE A 11 3.13 0.51 -0.13
CA PHE A 11 3.44 1.80 0.49
C PHE A 11 3.35 2.97 -0.49
N SER A 12 3.68 2.76 -1.76
CA SER A 12 3.55 3.79 -2.80
C SER A 12 2.08 4.18 -3.00
N LYS A 13 1.18 3.19 -3.12
CA LYS A 13 -0.26 3.42 -3.19
C LYS A 13 -0.80 4.07 -1.92
N LEU A 14 -0.43 3.56 -0.73
CA LEU A 14 -0.86 4.13 0.54
C LEU A 14 -0.48 5.62 0.62
N LYS A 15 0.78 5.96 0.33
CA LYS A 15 1.24 7.36 0.33
C LYS A 15 0.45 8.24 -0.64
N ALA A 16 0.04 7.71 -1.81
CA ALA A 16 -0.80 8.45 -2.75
C ALA A 16 -2.20 8.75 -2.18
N LEU A 17 -2.82 7.76 -1.53
CA LEU A 17 -4.12 7.93 -0.86
C LEU A 17 -4.03 8.95 0.28
N LEU A 18 -3.01 8.85 1.13
CA LEU A 18 -2.79 9.80 2.23
C LEU A 18 -2.57 11.23 1.73
N ARG A 19 -1.78 11.41 0.66
CA ARG A 19 -1.57 12.73 0.04
C ARG A 19 -2.86 13.31 -0.53
N LYS A 20 -3.70 12.46 -1.14
CA LYS A 20 -5.01 12.86 -1.67
C LYS A 20 -5.98 13.29 -0.57
N ALA A 21 -5.95 12.60 0.58
CA ALA A 21 -6.82 12.90 1.71
C ALA A 21 -6.44 14.20 2.45
N ALA A 22 -5.17 14.60 2.41
CA ALA A 22 -4.67 15.88 2.94
C ALA A 22 -5.05 16.17 4.41
N ALA A 23 -5.12 15.12 5.24
CA ALA A 23 -5.42 15.22 6.68
C ALA A 23 -4.49 16.23 7.40
N ARG A 24 -5.05 16.99 8.34
CA ARG A 24 -4.35 18.05 9.08
C ARG A 24 -4.18 17.76 10.57
N THR A 25 -4.76 16.65 11.05
CA THR A 25 -4.62 16.18 12.42
C THR A 25 -4.14 14.73 12.44
N ILE A 26 -3.58 14.30 13.56
CA ILE A 26 -3.15 12.90 13.76
C ILE A 26 -4.37 11.97 13.75
N ASP A 27 -5.47 12.37 14.39
CA ASP A 27 -6.70 11.57 14.45
C ASP A 27 -7.30 11.36 13.05
N ASP A 28 -7.35 12.42 12.24
CA ASP A 28 -7.80 12.31 10.84
C ASP A 28 -6.85 11.43 10.03
N LEU A 29 -5.53 11.54 10.24
CA LEU A 29 -4.56 10.69 9.56
C LEU A 29 -4.77 9.21 9.89
N TRP A 30 -4.98 8.88 11.16
CA TRP A 30 -5.27 7.50 11.59
C TRP A 30 -6.53 6.95 10.95
N ARG A 31 -7.60 7.76 10.92
CA ARG A 31 -8.86 7.37 10.27
C ARG A 31 -8.66 7.14 8.78
N VAL A 32 -7.99 8.05 8.09
CA VAL A 32 -7.68 7.91 6.66
C VAL A 32 -6.82 6.68 6.40
N ILE A 33 -5.85 6.35 7.26
CA ILE A 33 -5.05 5.12 7.13
C ILE A 33 -5.97 3.91 7.19
N GLY A 34 -6.86 3.83 8.20
CA GLY A 34 -7.82 2.74 8.34
C GLY A 34 -8.72 2.60 7.10
N ASP A 35 -9.37 3.69 6.69
CA ASP A 35 -10.26 3.73 5.53
C ASP A 35 -9.50 3.38 4.21
N SER A 36 -8.21 3.71 4.12
CA SER A 36 -7.39 3.42 2.94
C SER A 36 -7.09 1.93 2.78
N LEU A 37 -7.15 1.13 3.85
CA LEU A 37 -6.86 -0.30 3.77
C LEU A 37 -7.92 -1.05 2.93
N ASP A 38 -9.16 -0.58 2.90
CA ASP A 38 -10.23 -1.14 2.07
C ASP A 38 -9.95 -1.02 0.56
N ALA A 39 -9.03 -0.13 0.17
CA ALA A 39 -8.63 0.02 -1.22
C ALA A 39 -7.67 -1.09 -1.70
N PHE A 40 -7.17 -1.96 -0.81
CA PHE A 40 -6.22 -3.03 -1.13
C PHE A 40 -6.94 -4.37 -1.24
N THR A 41 -7.14 -4.82 -2.47
CA THR A 41 -7.79 -6.12 -2.70
C THR A 41 -6.80 -7.28 -2.55
N PRO A 42 -7.27 -8.50 -2.16
CA PRO A 42 -6.40 -9.67 -2.11
C PRO A 42 -5.65 -9.95 -3.43
N ALA A 43 -6.32 -9.78 -4.57
CA ALA A 43 -5.72 -9.97 -5.89
C ALA A 43 -4.61 -8.95 -6.17
N GLU A 44 -4.81 -7.69 -5.81
CA GLU A 44 -3.78 -6.65 -5.95
C GLU A 44 -2.58 -6.93 -5.03
N CYS A 45 -2.83 -7.34 -3.78
CA CYS A 45 -1.76 -7.74 -2.86
C CYS A 45 -0.95 -8.90 -3.44
N ALA A 46 -1.59 -9.93 -4.01
CA ALA A 46 -0.91 -11.04 -4.69
C ALA A 46 -0.03 -10.53 -5.85
N ASN A 47 -0.52 -9.58 -6.65
CA ASN A 47 0.25 -8.98 -7.73
C ASN A 47 1.52 -8.26 -7.25
N TYR A 48 1.54 -7.72 -6.02
CA TYR A 48 2.76 -7.13 -5.46
C TYR A 48 3.85 -8.18 -5.21
N PHE A 49 3.47 -9.37 -4.74
CA PHE A 49 4.39 -10.50 -4.57
C PHE A 49 4.91 -11.00 -5.91
N THR A 50 4.03 -11.18 -6.91
CA THR A 50 4.41 -11.53 -8.28
C THR A 50 5.36 -10.50 -8.88
N ALA A 51 5.06 -9.20 -8.77
CA ALA A 51 5.93 -8.13 -9.26
C ALA A 51 7.30 -8.10 -8.57
N ALA A 52 7.39 -8.64 -7.35
CA ALA A 52 8.64 -8.81 -6.60
C ALA A 52 9.33 -10.16 -6.86
N GLY A 53 8.86 -10.97 -7.83
CA GLY A 53 9.46 -12.26 -8.18
C GLY A 53 9.24 -13.38 -7.15
N TYR A 54 8.22 -13.25 -6.30
CA TYR A 54 7.84 -14.28 -5.32
C TYR A 54 6.86 -15.32 -5.89
N ASP A 55 6.52 -15.24 -7.19
CA ASP A 55 5.71 -16.24 -7.90
C ASP A 55 6.51 -17.50 -8.32
N ALA A 56 7.82 -17.51 -8.08
CA ALA A 56 8.74 -18.54 -8.57
C ALA A 56 8.88 -19.81 -7.70
N TYR A 57 7.93 -20.10 -6.79
CA TYR A 57 7.91 -21.35 -6.00
C TYR A 57 6.52 -21.98 -5.92
#